data_AF-A0AAE4BUE3-F1
#
_entry.id   AF-A0AAE4BUE3-F1
#
_cell.length_a   1.000
_cell.length_b   1.000
_cell.length_c   1.000
_cell.angle_alpha   90.00
_cell.angle_beta   90.00
_cell.angle_gamma   90.00
#
_symmetry.space_group_name_H-M   'P 1'
#
loop_
_entity.id
_entity.type
_entity.pdbx_description
1 polymer ?
#
loop_
_entity_poly.entity_id
_entity_poly.type
_entity_poly.pdbx_seq_one_letter_code
_entity_poly.pdbx_strand_id
1 'polypeptide(L)'
;MKQFFILLAFALIFLHAERSYSQNVPARNWEKVQFPVFHGWDQGKLSEIQSYVIDSTTITGMMIVKEGKVIFDYGNISENSYIASCRKSIMAMLYGKYVADGTI
;
A
#
# COMPACT_ATOMS: atom_id res chain seq x y z
N MET A 1 -30.56 -32.74 -15.48
CA MET A 1 -29.09 -32.64 -15.65
C MET A 1 -28.63 -31.24 -16.03
N LYS A 2 -29.12 -30.63 -17.13
CA LYS A 2 -28.73 -29.26 -17.56
C LYS A 2 -28.85 -28.18 -16.48
N GLN A 3 -29.95 -28.16 -15.72
CA GLN A 3 -30.17 -27.18 -14.64
C GLN A 3 -29.21 -27.34 -13.45
N PHE A 4 -28.79 -28.58 -13.14
CA PHE A 4 -27.80 -28.85 -12.10
C PHE A 4 -26.42 -28.28 -12.49
N PHE A 5 -26.02 -28.44 -13.75
CA PHE A 5 -24.77 -27.87 -14.25
C PHE A 5 -24.78 -26.33 -14.25
N ILE A 6 -25.91 -25.70 -14.53
CA ILE A 6 -26.04 -24.23 -14.49
C ILE A 6 -25.93 -23.72 -13.05
N LEU A 7 -26.60 -24.37 -12.10
CA LEU A 7 -26.51 -24.02 -10.68
C LEU A 7 -25.10 -24.24 -10.12
N LEU A 8 -24.44 -25.32 -10.53
CA LEU A 8 -23.05 -25.61 -10.16
C LEU A 8 -22.09 -24.55 -10.72
N ALA A 9 -22.29 -24.12 -11.98
CA ALA A 9 -21.50 -23.05 -12.59
C ALA A 9 -21.68 -21.72 -11.87
N PHE A 10 -22.91 -21.35 -11.50
CA PHE A 10 -23.16 -20.15 -10.69
C PHE A 10 -22.52 -20.25 -9.30
N ALA A 11 -22.61 -21.39 -8.62
CA ALA A 11 -21.96 -21.59 -7.32
C ALA A 11 -20.43 -21.47 -7.40
N LEU A 12 -19.82 -21.97 -8.47
CA LEU A 12 -18.38 -21.84 -8.71
C LEU A 12 -17.97 -20.39 -8.98
N ILE A 13 -18.77 -19.60 -9.69
CA ILE A 13 -18.52 -18.16 -9.91
C ILE A 13 -18.62 -17.38 -8.60
N PHE A 14 -19.60 -17.69 -7.75
CA PHE A 14 -19.74 -17.05 -6.43
C PHE A 14 -18.63 -17.46 -5.45
N LEU A 15 -18.07 -18.67 -5.55
CA LEU A 15 -16.91 -19.10 -4.77
C LEU A 15 -15.60 -18.39 -5.18
N HIS A 16 -15.51 -17.90 -6.42
CA HIS A 16 -14.37 -17.11 -6.92
C HIS A 16 -14.60 -15.59 -6.82
N ALA A 17 -15.69 -15.15 -6.19
CA ALA A 17 -15.89 -13.75 -5.86
C ALA A 17 -14.98 -13.36 -4.69
N GLU A 18 -13.67 -13.27 -4.95
CA GLU A 18 -12.77 -12.64 -4.02
C GLU A 18 -13.21 -11.18 -3.84
N ARG A 19 -13.32 -10.73 -2.58
CA ARG A 19 -13.41 -9.30 -2.33
C ARG A 19 -12.10 -8.69 -2.78
N SER A 20 -12.09 -8.11 -3.98
CA SER A 20 -11.01 -7.25 -4.41
C SER A 20 -10.98 -6.04 -3.47
N TYR A 21 -10.12 -6.07 -2.46
CA TYR A 21 -9.77 -4.85 -1.77
C TYR A 21 -9.06 -3.95 -2.78
N SER A 22 -9.53 -2.72 -2.93
CA SER A 22 -8.88 -1.71 -3.78
C SER A 22 -7.42 -1.47 -3.38
N GLN A 23 -7.04 -1.83 -2.13
CA GLN A 23 -5.69 -1.77 -1.61
C GLN A 23 -5.43 -3.00 -0.73
N ASN A 24 -4.30 -3.69 -0.92
CA ASN A 24 -3.85 -4.64 0.11
C ASN A 24 -3.44 -3.85 1.35
N VAL A 25 -3.90 -4.29 2.52
CA VAL A 25 -3.40 -3.75 3.78
C VAL A 25 -2.08 -4.44 4.08
N PRO A 26 -0.97 -3.70 4.26
CA PRO A 26 0.32 -4.31 4.55
C PRO A 26 0.25 -5.11 5.86
N ALA A 27 0.90 -6.28 5.86
CA ALA A 27 1.09 -7.07 7.07
C ALA A 27 2.18 -6.45 7.95
N ARG A 28 2.69 -7.20 8.92
CA ARG A 28 3.80 -6.76 9.79
C ARG A 28 5.04 -6.35 9.01
N ASN A 29 5.33 -7.07 7.92
CA ASN A 29 6.48 -6.82 7.05
C ASN A 29 5.97 -6.32 5.70
N TRP A 30 6.71 -5.37 5.14
CA TRP A 30 6.44 -4.85 3.80
C TRP A 30 6.81 -5.86 2.72
N GLU A 31 5.91 -6.09 1.78
CA GLU A 31 6.22 -6.81 0.55
C GLU A 31 6.79 -5.83 -0.47
N LYS A 32 7.98 -6.13 -1.01
CA LYS A 32 8.62 -5.33 -2.05
C LYS A 32 8.39 -5.95 -3.42
N VAL A 33 7.96 -5.13 -4.37
CA VAL A 33 7.81 -5.52 -5.76
C VAL A 33 9.19 -5.62 -6.40
N GLN A 34 9.56 -6.81 -6.90
CA GLN A 34 10.85 -7.03 -7.56
C GLN A 34 10.92 -6.38 -8.95
N PHE A 35 9.80 -6.34 -9.67
CA PHE A 35 9.72 -5.81 -11.03
C PHE A 35 8.63 -4.75 -11.14
N PRO A 36 8.89 -3.50 -10.68
CA PRO A 36 7.92 -2.40 -10.72
C PRO A 36 7.29 -2.16 -12.11
N VAL A 37 8.03 -2.48 -13.17
CA VAL A 37 7.60 -2.39 -14.57
C VAL A 37 6.30 -3.14 -14.85
N PHE A 38 6.13 -4.34 -14.27
CA PHE A 38 4.90 -5.13 -14.43
C PHE A 38 3.71 -4.55 -13.65
N HIS A 39 3.95 -3.55 -12.80
CA HIS A 39 2.95 -2.81 -12.04
C HIS A 39 2.71 -1.40 -12.61
N GLY A 40 3.19 -1.13 -13.83
CA GLY A 40 2.99 0.15 -14.54
C GLY A 40 3.98 1.25 -14.16
N TRP A 41 5.09 0.90 -13.50
CA TRP A 41 6.13 1.87 -13.14
C TRP A 41 7.27 1.92 -14.15
N ASP A 42 7.66 3.12 -14.52
CA ASP A 42 8.80 3.33 -15.41
C ASP A 42 10.12 3.21 -14.63
N GLN A 43 10.97 2.27 -15.03
CA GLN A 43 12.24 2.03 -14.36
C GLN A 43 13.21 3.22 -14.47
N GLY A 44 13.21 3.93 -15.60
CA GLY A 44 14.05 5.10 -15.81
C GLY A 44 13.68 6.23 -14.86
N LYS A 45 12.38 6.51 -14.70
CA LYS A 45 11.88 7.51 -13.73
C LYS A 45 12.17 7.14 -12.28
N LEU A 46 12.09 5.84 -11.93
CA LEU A 46 12.49 5.38 -10.59
C LEU A 46 13.98 5.62 -10.34
N SER A 47 14.82 5.40 -11.34
CA SER A 47 16.25 5.73 -11.27
C SER A 47 16.50 7.24 -11.17
N GLU A 48 15.75 8.08 -11.90
CA GLU A 48 15.82 9.55 -11.76
C GLU A 48 15.45 10.01 -10.34
N ILE A 49 14.40 9.43 -9.75
CA ILE A 49 14.03 9.71 -8.35
C ILE A 49 15.16 9.32 -7.41
N GLN A 50 15.78 8.15 -7.62
CA GLN A 50 16.90 7.70 -6.79
C GLN A 50 18.07 8.68 -6.85
N SER A 51 18.48 9.10 -8.05
CA SER A 51 19.54 10.11 -8.23
C SER A 51 19.16 11.43 -7.57
N TYR A 52 17.94 11.93 -7.78
CA TYR A 52 17.49 13.17 -7.16
C TYR A 52 17.54 13.11 -5.63
N VAL A 53 17.06 12.01 -5.04
CA VAL A 53 17.05 11.82 -3.59
C VAL A 53 18.48 11.82 -3.03
N ILE A 54 19.42 11.14 -3.70
CA ILE A 54 20.82 11.05 -3.28
C ILE A 54 21.52 12.42 -3.44
N ASP A 55 21.37 13.04 -4.59
CA ASP A 55 22.23 14.16 -5.00
C ASP A 55 21.68 15.53 -4.60
N SER A 56 20.35 15.64 -4.37
CA SER A 56 19.65 16.93 -4.26
C SER A 56 18.84 17.09 -2.98
N THR A 57 18.86 16.12 -2.06
CA THR A 57 18.06 16.18 -0.83
C THR A 57 18.87 15.77 0.39
N THR A 58 18.33 16.03 1.59
CA THR A 58 18.88 15.61 2.88
C THR A 58 18.06 14.49 3.52
N ILE A 59 17.15 13.85 2.78
CA ILE A 59 16.27 12.82 3.34
C ILE A 59 17.07 11.55 3.62
N THR A 60 16.83 10.93 4.78
CA THR A 60 17.52 9.71 5.22
C THR A 60 16.72 8.44 4.94
N GLY A 61 15.46 8.59 4.52
CA GLY A 61 14.56 7.51 4.16
C GLY A 61 13.45 7.99 3.22
N MET A 62 13.13 7.18 2.22
CA MET A 62 11.97 7.38 1.34
C MET A 62 11.35 6.02 1.00
N MET A 63 10.03 6.00 0.83
CA MET A 63 9.30 4.84 0.34
C MET A 63 8.14 5.29 -0.55
N ILE A 64 7.94 4.57 -1.66
CA ILE A 64 6.77 4.69 -2.54
C ILE A 64 5.98 3.39 -2.44
N VAL A 65 4.73 3.50 -2.00
CA VAL A 65 3.83 2.37 -1.78
C VAL A 65 2.64 2.45 -2.73
N LYS A 66 2.31 1.34 -3.40
CA LYS A 66 1.10 1.17 -4.22
C LYS A 66 0.45 -0.16 -3.88
N GLU A 67 -0.85 -0.15 -3.61
CA GLU A 67 -1.63 -1.36 -3.32
C GLU A 67 -1.04 -2.19 -2.16
N GLY A 68 -0.52 -1.50 -1.14
CA GLY A 68 0.10 -2.11 0.03
C GLY A 68 1.50 -2.68 -0.18
N LYS A 69 2.09 -2.54 -1.37
CA LYS A 69 3.43 -3.04 -1.70
C LYS A 69 4.42 -1.91 -1.95
N VAL A 70 5.66 -2.14 -1.58
CA VAL A 70 6.77 -1.20 -1.80
C VAL A 70 7.22 -1.31 -3.24
N ILE A 71 7.11 -0.21 -3.97
CA ILE A 71 7.57 -0.06 -5.36
C ILE A 71 9.02 0.40 -5.37
N PHE A 72 9.35 1.33 -4.50
CA PHE A 72 10.66 1.95 -4.37
C PHE A 72 10.90 2.31 -2.92
N ASP A 73 12.14 2.16 -2.48
CA ASP A 73 12.62 2.61 -1.18
C ASP A 73 14.06 3.13 -1.30
N TYR A 74 14.43 3.99 -0.37
CA TYR A 74 15.78 4.54 -0.24
C TYR A 74 16.11 4.75 1.23
N GLY A 75 17.37 4.51 1.62
CA GLY A 75 17.87 4.75 2.97
C GLY A 75 17.34 3.77 4.03
N ASN A 76 17.42 4.16 5.30
CA ASN A 76 16.97 3.33 6.42
C ASN A 76 15.50 3.62 6.77
N ILE A 77 14.59 2.94 6.08
CA ILE A 77 13.14 3.07 6.30
C ILE A 77 12.64 2.58 7.67
N SER A 78 13.49 1.90 8.45
CA SER A 78 13.18 1.42 9.80
C SER A 78 13.70 2.35 10.90
N GLU A 79 14.38 3.45 10.54
CA GLU A 79 14.85 4.43 11.50
C GLU A 79 13.68 5.13 12.19
N ASN A 80 13.75 5.25 13.52
CA ASN A 80 12.76 6.00 14.28
C ASN A 80 13.10 7.51 14.22
N SER A 81 12.37 8.25 13.38
CA SER A 81 12.59 9.68 13.18
C SER A 81 11.56 10.55 13.91
N TYR A 82 11.96 11.76 14.30
CA TYR A 82 11.03 12.75 14.85
C TYR A 82 10.10 13.32 13.77
N ILE A 83 8.81 13.02 13.85
CA ILE A 83 7.80 13.37 12.83
C ILE A 83 7.13 14.73 13.01
N ALA A 84 7.56 15.55 13.98
CA ALA A 84 7.07 16.92 14.22
C ALA A 84 5.54 17.09 14.03
N SER A 85 5.10 17.98 13.13
CA SER A 85 3.69 18.29 12.89
C SER A 85 2.88 17.13 12.32
N CYS A 86 3.51 16.15 11.65
CA CYS A 86 2.83 14.97 11.08
C CYS A 86 2.12 14.12 12.15
N ARG A 87 2.53 14.22 13.43
CA ARG A 87 1.84 13.57 14.56
C ARG A 87 0.35 13.92 14.67
N LYS A 88 -0.06 15.10 14.16
CA LYS A 88 -1.46 15.53 14.19
C LYS A 88 -2.34 14.64 13.31
N SER A 89 -1.86 14.24 12.14
CA SER A 89 -2.58 13.34 11.24
C SER A 89 -2.74 11.94 11.86
N ILE A 90 -1.71 11.44 12.55
CA ILE A 90 -1.80 10.19 13.30
C ILE A 90 -2.85 10.28 14.40
N MET A 91 -2.85 11.37 15.17
CA MET A 91 -3.86 11.58 16.21
C MET A 91 -5.28 11.63 15.64
N ALA A 92 -5.48 12.33 14.52
CA ALA A 92 -6.77 12.38 13.84
C ALA A 92 -7.26 10.98 13.41
N MET A 93 -6.37 10.12 12.89
CA MET A 93 -6.71 8.73 12.56
C MET A 93 -7.11 7.92 13.79
N LEU A 94 -6.41 8.10 14.93
CA LEU A 94 -6.73 7.41 16.18
C LEU A 94 -8.07 7.86 16.78
N TYR A 95 -8.43 9.13 16.57
CA TYR A 95 -9.70 9.69 17.04
C TYR A 95 -10.90 9.30 16.20
N GLY A 96 -10.68 8.84 14.96
CA GLY A 96 -11.76 8.53 14.02
C GLY A 96 -12.85 7.62 14.58
N LYS A 97 -12.50 6.60 15.38
CA LYS A 97 -13.49 5.70 15.99
C LYS A 97 -14.39 6.41 17.02
N TYR A 98 -13.83 7.31 17.81
CA TYR A 98 -14.54 8.04 18.87
C TYR A 98 -15.42 9.15 18.32
N VAL A 99 -15.04 9.72 17.17
CA VAL A 99 -15.91 10.63 16.40
C VAL A 99 -17.06 9.83 15.78
N ALA A 100 -16.77 8.66 15.20
CA ALA A 100 -17.78 7.84 14.54
C ALA A 100 -18.84 7.29 15.50
N ASP A 101 -18.47 6.99 16.76
CA ASP A 101 -19.38 6.49 17.78
C ASP A 101 -20.00 7.59 18.68
N GLY A 102 -19.64 8.85 18.47
CA GLY A 102 -20.19 10.00 19.17
C GLY A 102 -19.67 10.20 20.60
N THR A 103 -18.60 9.50 20.98
CA THR A 103 -17.88 9.76 22.24
C THR A 103 -17.30 11.18 22.28
N ILE A 104 -16.85 11.70 21.12
CA ILE A 104 -16.37 13.08 20.92
C ILE A 104 -16.90 13.70 19.62
#